data_AF-A0A9D9LE86-F1
#
_entry.id   AF-A0A9D9LE86-F1
#
_cell.length_a   1.000
_cell.length_b   1.000
_cell.length_c   1.000
_cell.angle_alpha   90.00
_cell.angle_beta   90.00
_cell.angle_gamma   90.00
#
_symmetry.space_group_name_H-M   'P 1'
#
loop_
_entity.id
_entity.type
_entity.pdbx_description
1 polymer ?
#
loop_
_entity_poly.entity_id
_entity_poly.type
_entity_poly.pdbx_seq_one_letter_code
_entity_poly.pdbx_strand_id
1 'polypeptide(L)'
;FTVLMLAGSVYTVATVAWLAAAYYLIQAMANTRSGVLLWSAALAFFPPNIVFRPDLLTERGRVFRRRFGAAALVCVAAVATALALSGLVRVLA
;
A
#
# COMPACT_ATOMS: atom_id res chain seq x y z
N PHE A 1 -5.75 -10.27 27.94
CA PHE A 1 -6.63 -9.15 27.52
C PHE A 1 -5.87 -8.08 26.75
N THR A 2 -4.83 -7.47 27.34
CA THR A 2 -4.03 -6.38 26.72
C THR A 2 -3.41 -6.77 25.36
N VAL A 3 -2.86 -7.97 25.25
CA VAL A 3 -2.28 -8.51 24.00
C VAL A 3 -3.31 -8.65 22.88
N LEU A 4 -4.54 -9.08 23.22
CA LEU A 4 -5.64 -9.20 22.24
C LEU A 4 -6.09 -7.83 21.72
N MET A 5 -6.14 -6.82 22.60
CA MET A 5 -6.43 -5.44 22.20
C MET A 5 -5.34 -4.88 21.29
N LEU A 6 -4.06 -5.07 21.64
CA LEU A 6 -2.93 -4.65 20.80
C LEU A 6 -2.96 -5.32 19.43
N ALA A 7 -3.19 -6.64 19.39
CA ALA A 7 -3.33 -7.36 18.13
C ALA A 7 -4.49 -6.79 17.30
N GLY A 8 -5.67 -6.59 17.90
CA GLY A 8 -6.83 -5.99 17.23
C GLY A 8 -6.54 -4.61 16.64
N SER A 9 -5.90 -3.72 17.41
CA SER A 9 -5.53 -2.38 16.94
C SER A 9 -4.51 -2.41 15.79
N VAL A 10 -3.55 -3.33 15.83
CA VAL A 10 -2.57 -3.47 14.73
C VAL A 10 -3.26 -3.95 13.44
N TYR A 11 -4.22 -4.89 13.55
CA TYR A 11 -4.99 -5.35 12.40
C TYR A 11 -5.90 -4.27 11.81
N THR A 12 -6.52 -3.43 12.63
CA THR A 12 -7.34 -2.32 12.12
C THR A 12 -6.47 -1.30 11.37
N VAL A 13 -5.31 -0.94 11.92
CA VAL A 13 -4.35 -0.05 11.23
C VAL A 13 -3.88 -0.66 9.91
N ALA A 14 -3.50 -1.94 9.90
CA ALA A 14 -3.10 -2.64 8.68
C ALA A 14 -4.21 -2.61 7.62
N THR A 15 -5.46 -2.86 8.03
CA THR A 15 -6.63 -2.87 7.13
C THR A 15 -6.90 -1.49 6.53
N VAL A 16 -6.88 -0.44 7.36
CA VAL A 16 -7.06 0.95 6.90
C VAL A 16 -5.93 1.36 5.96
N ALA A 17 -4.69 1.03 6.30
CA ALA A 17 -3.53 1.33 5.48
C ALA A 17 -3.58 0.60 4.13
N TRP A 18 -4.02 -0.65 4.11
CA TRP A 18 -4.22 -1.43 2.90
C TRP A 18 -5.29 -0.83 1.99
N LEU A 19 -6.45 -0.46 2.54
CA LEU A 19 -7.52 0.21 1.79
C LEU A 19 -7.07 1.58 1.23
N ALA A 20 -6.35 2.36 2.04
CA ALA A 20 -5.79 3.63 1.60
C ALA A 20 -4.77 3.44 0.46
N ALA A 21 -3.91 2.43 0.55
CA ALA A 21 -2.99 2.08 -0.52
C ALA A 21 -3.76 1.71 -1.80
N ALA A 22 -4.75 0.82 -1.72
CA ALA A 22 -5.58 0.46 -2.87
C ALA A 22 -6.25 1.69 -3.52
N TYR A 23 -6.80 2.60 -2.70
CA TYR A 23 -7.39 3.85 -3.18
C TYR A 23 -6.38 4.74 -3.91
N TYR A 24 -5.20 4.96 -3.33
CA TYR A 24 -4.18 5.79 -3.96
C TYR A 24 -3.58 5.16 -5.21
N LEU A 25 -3.52 3.82 -5.28
CA LEU A 25 -3.12 3.10 -6.49
C LEU A 25 -4.11 3.36 -7.64
N ILE A 26 -5.41 3.25 -7.37
CA ILE A 26 -6.47 3.54 -8.35
C ILE A 26 -6.38 5.00 -8.79
N GLN A 27 -6.20 5.94 -7.85
CA GLN A 27 -6.05 7.35 -8.19
C GLN A 27 -4.78 7.63 -9.00
N ALA A 28 -3.67 6.95 -8.74
CA ALA A 28 -2.47 7.07 -9.55
C ALA A 28 -2.70 6.57 -10.99
N MET A 29 -3.40 5.44 -11.15
CA MET A 29 -3.79 4.92 -12.48
C MET A 29 -4.74 5.86 -13.24
N ALA A 30 -5.64 6.54 -12.54
CA ALA A 30 -6.55 7.51 -13.14
C ALA A 30 -5.87 8.85 -13.53
N ASN A 31 -4.69 9.13 -12.98
CA ASN A 31 -3.96 10.39 -13.17
C ASN A 31 -2.68 10.20 -14.02
N THR A 32 -2.76 9.37 -15.07
CA THR A 32 -1.71 9.19 -16.07
C THR A 32 -1.66 10.33 -17.08
N ARG A 33 -0.51 10.50 -17.75
CA ARG A 33 -0.37 11.46 -18.86
C ARG A 33 -1.22 11.03 -20.05
N SER A 34 -1.61 11.99 -20.88
CA SER A 34 -2.32 11.74 -22.13
C SER A 34 -1.53 10.79 -23.03
N GLY A 35 -2.21 9.79 -23.60
CA GLY A 35 -1.59 8.79 -24.49
C GLY A 35 -0.96 7.59 -23.79
N VAL A 36 -0.97 7.54 -22.46
CA VAL A 36 -0.50 6.36 -21.72
C VAL A 36 -1.58 5.27 -21.75
N LEU A 37 -1.22 4.12 -22.32
CA LEU A 37 -2.04 2.91 -22.29
C LEU A 37 -1.68 2.07 -21.05
N LEU A 38 -2.64 1.90 -20.13
CA LEU A 38 -2.45 1.14 -18.88
C LEU A 38 -2.17 -0.36 -19.13
N TRP A 39 -2.75 -0.92 -20.18
CA TRP A 39 -2.57 -2.31 -20.58
C TRP A 39 -1.60 -2.38 -21.75
N SER A 40 -0.35 -2.00 -21.51
CA SER A 40 0.69 -1.93 -22.54
C SER A 40 1.94 -2.72 -22.16
N ALA A 41 2.76 -3.05 -23.16
CA ALA A 41 4.05 -3.71 -22.97
C ALA A 41 4.97 -2.94 -22.01
N ALA A 42 4.93 -1.61 -22.02
CA ALA A 42 5.72 -0.76 -21.12
C ALA A 42 5.40 -0.99 -19.63
N LEU A 43 4.19 -1.47 -19.34
CA LEU A 43 3.71 -1.82 -18.00
C LEU A 43 3.63 -3.34 -17.78
N ALA A 44 4.19 -4.14 -18.70
CA ALA A 44 4.08 -5.59 -18.71
C ALA A 44 2.63 -6.09 -18.64
N PHE A 45 1.70 -5.36 -19.27
CA PHE A 45 0.26 -5.62 -19.22
C PHE A 45 -0.31 -5.71 -17.79
N PHE A 46 0.33 -5.06 -16.82
CA PHE A 46 -0.11 -4.99 -15.43
C PHE A 46 -0.22 -3.52 -14.99
N PRO A 47 -1.41 -2.90 -15.03
CA PRO A 47 -1.61 -1.49 -14.75
C PRO A 47 -1.00 -0.99 -13.43
N PRO A 48 -0.97 -1.76 -12.32
CA PRO A 48 -0.33 -1.33 -11.09
C PRO A 48 1.17 -1.01 -11.23
N ASN A 49 1.85 -1.53 -12.26
CA ASN A 49 3.25 -1.18 -12.53
C ASN A 49 3.47 0.30 -12.84
N ILE A 50 2.41 1.07 -13.10
CA ILE A 50 2.47 2.53 -13.28
C ILE A 50 3.13 3.23 -12.08
N VAL A 51 3.00 2.66 -10.87
CA VAL A 51 3.62 3.18 -9.65
C VAL A 51 5.16 3.16 -9.73
N PHE A 52 5.74 2.24 -10.51
CA PHE A 52 7.19 2.17 -10.73
C PHE A 52 7.66 3.04 -11.91
N ARG A 53 6.74 3.70 -12.61
CA ARG A 53 6.99 4.58 -13.77
C ARG A 53 6.45 5.99 -13.51
N PRO A 54 7.08 6.77 -12.62
CA PRO A 54 6.59 8.11 -12.24
C PRO A 54 6.62 9.13 -13.38
N ASP A 55 7.38 8.84 -14.43
CA ASP A 55 7.46 9.58 -15.69
C ASP A 55 6.15 9.54 -16.50
N LEU A 56 5.35 8.47 -16.34
CA LEU A 56 4.06 8.29 -17.03
C LEU A 56 2.89 8.98 -16.30
N LEU A 57 3.14 9.55 -15.12
CA LEU A 57 2.12 10.19 -14.29
C LEU A 57 2.08 11.71 -14.50
N THR A 58 0.90 12.27 -14.30
CA THR A 58 0.75 13.73 -14.09
C THR A 58 1.32 14.15 -12.74
N GLU A 59 1.44 15.45 -12.47
CA GLU A 59 1.85 15.94 -11.16
C GLU A 59 0.93 15.43 -10.04
N ARG A 60 -0.39 15.44 -10.27
CA ARG A 60 -1.37 14.88 -9.33
C ARG A 60 -1.18 13.37 -9.14
N GLY A 61 -0.93 12.64 -10.23
CA GLY A 61 -0.62 11.21 -10.19
C GLY A 61 0.63 10.90 -9.36
N ARG A 62 1.67 11.75 -9.43
CA ARG A 62 2.87 11.63 -8.58
C ARG A 62 2.57 11.82 -7.10
N VAL A 63 1.67 12.75 -6.76
CA VAL A 63 1.22 12.92 -5.36
C VAL A 63 0.52 11.66 -4.85
N PHE A 64 -0.40 11.10 -5.63
CA PHE A 64 -1.07 9.85 -5.27
C PHE A 64 -0.10 8.67 -5.17
N ARG A 65 0.88 8.57 -6.07
CA ARG A 65 1.97 7.59 -6.00
C ARG A 65 2.75 7.70 -4.68
N ARG A 66 3.09 8.92 -4.23
CA ARG A 66 3.79 9.12 -2.94
C ARG A 66 2.93 8.68 -1.76
N ARG A 67 1.64 9.04 -1.77
CA ARG A 67 0.68 8.63 -0.73
C ARG A 67 0.44 7.12 -0.72
N PHE A 68 0.37 6.49 -1.89
CA PHE A 68 0.37 5.03 -2.03
C PHE A 68 1.59 4.41 -1.34
N GLY A 69 2.79 4.91 -1.64
CA GLY A 69 4.02 4.41 -1.02
C GLY A 69 4.00 4.53 0.51
N ALA A 70 3.57 5.68 1.03
CA ALA A 70 3.43 5.88 2.48
C ALA A 70 2.40 4.92 3.11
N ALA A 71 1.22 4.77 2.50
CA ALA A 71 0.19 3.85 3.00
C ALA A 71 0.64 2.39 2.95
N ALA A 72 1.31 1.98 1.86
CA ALA A 72 1.87 0.64 1.72
C ALA A 72 2.94 0.36 2.79
N LEU A 73 3.82 1.33 3.08
CA LEU A 73 4.82 1.21 4.16
C LEU A 73 4.16 1.04 5.54
N VAL A 74 3.12 1.82 5.85
CA VAL A 74 2.37 1.67 7.10
C VAL A 74 1.71 0.29 7.18
N CYS A 75 1.14 -0.20 6.08
CA CYS A 75 0.55 -1.53 6.02
C CYS A 75 1.59 -2.63 6.32
N VAL A 76 2.77 -2.56 5.67
CA VAL A 76 3.85 -3.53 5.89
C VAL A 76 4.36 -3.46 7.34
N ALA A 77 4.55 -2.27 7.88
CA ALA A 77 4.99 -2.09 9.26
C ALA A 77 3.96 -2.65 10.27
N ALA A 78 2.66 -2.42 10.04
CA ALA A 78 1.61 -2.96 10.89
C ALA A 78 1.59 -4.49 10.84
N VAL A 79 1.67 -5.10 9.65
CA VAL A 79 1.74 -6.57 9.51
C VAL A 79 2.99 -7.14 10.20
N ALA A 80 4.16 -6.53 10.01
CA ALA A 80 5.39 -6.94 10.68
C ALA A 80 5.26 -6.86 12.21
N THR A 81 4.62 -5.81 12.72
CA THR A 81 4.35 -5.64 14.16
C THR A 81 3.42 -6.74 14.68
N ALA A 82 2.37 -7.11 13.93
CA ALA A 82 1.46 -8.19 14.31
C ALA A 82 2.19 -9.54 14.38
N LEU A 83 3.08 -9.82 13.42
CA LEU A 83 3.89 -11.03 13.39
C LEU A 83 4.88 -11.07 14.57
N ALA A 84 5.55 -9.95 14.86
CA ALA A 84 6.47 -9.84 16.00
C ALA A 84 5.74 -10.06 17.33
N LEU A 85 4.56 -9.45 17.51
CA LEU A 85 3.73 -9.64 18.71
C LEU A 85 3.31 -11.10 18.86
N SER A 86 2.92 -11.75 17.76
CA SER A 86 2.54 -13.17 17.76
C SER A 86 3.72 -14.09 18.12
N GLY A 87 4.92 -13.78 17.62
CA GLY A 87 6.14 -14.50 17.98
C GLY A 87 6.51 -14.32 19.45
N LEU A 88 6.42 -13.09 19.97
CA LEU A 88 6.67 -12.79 21.38
C LEU A 88 5.72 -13.56 22.31
N VAL A 89 4.43 -13.60 21.98
CA VAL A 89 3.44 -14.37 22.74
C VAL A 89 3.78 -15.85 22.79
N ARG A 90 4.26 -16.43 21.69
CA ARG A 90 4.68 -17.84 21.65
C ARG A 90 5.92 -18.14 22.49
N VAL A 91 6.80 -17.16 22.70
CA VAL A 91 8.03 -17.31 23.50
C VAL A 91 7.74 -17.14 24.99
N LEU A 92 6.74 -16.31 25.35
CA LEU A 92 6.37 -16.00 26.73
C LEU A 92 5.28 -16.92 27.31
N ALA A 93 4.62 -17.72 26.48
CA ALA A 93 3.63 -18.73 26.88
C ALA A 93 4.29 -20.09 27.10
#